data_AF-A0A836QHS6-F1
#
_entry.id   AF-A0A836QHS6-F1
#
_cell.length_a   1.000
_cell.length_b   1.000
_cell.length_c   1.000
_cell.angle_alpha   90.00
_cell.angle_beta   90.00
_cell.angle_gamma   90.00
#
_symmetry.space_group_name_H-M   'P 1'
#
loop_
_entity.id
_entity.type
_entity.pdbx_description
1 polymer ?
#
loop_
_entity_poly.entity_id
_entity_poly.type
_entity_poly.pdbx_seq_one_letter_code
_entity_poly.pdbx_strand_id
1 'polypeptide(L)'
;MIIDAHTHLFAPDAERYPVDPLASYRPEVEGSVELLRLQMDEAGVDRALTISPWPYRWDMSYVLDILPENRNWLAVGVLVDPFSPDGPD
;
A
#
# COMPACT_ATOMS: atom_id res chain seq x y z
N MET A 1 -11.10 -2.72 -19.83
CA MET A 1 -10.06 -2.43 -18.83
C MET A 1 -10.62 -1.46 -17.83
N ILE A 2 -10.91 -1.92 -16.62
CA ILE A 2 -11.35 -1.16 -15.46
C ILE A 2 -10.16 -1.01 -14.53
N ILE A 3 -9.89 0.21 -14.09
CA ILE A 3 -8.81 0.52 -13.15
C ILE A 3 -9.45 1.10 -11.90
N ASP A 4 -9.20 0.48 -10.76
CA ASP A 4 -9.40 1.14 -9.48
C ASP A 4 -8.21 2.07 -9.21
N ALA A 5 -8.45 3.37 -9.32
CA ALA A 5 -7.39 4.37 -9.19
C ALA A 5 -7.09 4.75 -7.73
N HIS A 6 -7.79 4.18 -6.74
CA HIS A 6 -7.61 4.57 -5.34
C HIS A 6 -7.91 3.41 -4.39
N THR A 7 -6.89 2.62 -4.08
CA THR A 7 -6.93 1.59 -3.04
C THR A 7 -5.92 1.87 -1.92
N HIS A 8 -6.07 1.16 -0.82
CA HIS A 8 -5.10 1.13 0.28
C HIS A 8 -4.79 -0.31 0.65
N LEU A 9 -3.52 -0.59 0.92
CA LEU A 9 -3.06 -1.88 1.41
C LEU A 9 -2.56 -1.75 2.85
N PHE A 10 -2.84 -2.77 3.65
CA PHE A 10 -2.39 -2.92 5.02
C PHE A 10 -1.68 -4.27 5.16
N ALA A 11 -0.43 -4.22 5.59
CA ALA A 11 0.39 -5.39 5.79
C ALA A 11 -0.20 -6.32 6.87
N PRO A 12 -0.26 -7.64 6.62
CA PRO A 12 -0.74 -8.60 7.61
C PRO A 12 0.25 -8.81 8.77
N ASP A 13 1.55 -8.62 8.50
CA ASP A 13 2.63 -8.75 9.48
C ASP A 13 2.99 -7.38 10.06
N ALA A 14 2.36 -7.02 11.18
CA ALA A 14 2.60 -5.76 11.87
C ALA A 14 3.95 -5.70 12.62
N GLU A 15 4.63 -6.83 12.82
CA GLU A 15 5.97 -6.85 13.40
C GLU A 15 7.01 -6.46 12.35
N ARG A 16 6.90 -7.01 11.14
CA ARG A 16 7.78 -6.67 10.01
C ARG A 16 7.47 -5.30 9.41
N TYR A 17 6.18 -4.95 9.33
CA TYR A 17 5.71 -3.70 8.74
C TYR A 17 4.90 -2.91 9.76
N PRO A 18 5.60 -2.28 10.73
CA PRO A 18 4.94 -1.58 11.80
C PRO A 18 4.25 -0.32 11.29
N VAL A 19 3.06 -0.12 11.81
CA VAL A 19 2.33 1.15 11.79
C VAL A 19 3.01 2.20 12.67
N ASP A 20 3.03 3.45 12.20
CA ASP A 20 3.62 4.58 12.91
C ASP A 20 3.00 4.73 14.32
N PRO A 21 3.80 4.92 15.38
CA PRO A 21 3.29 5.11 16.74
C PRO A 21 2.32 6.28 16.89
N LEU A 22 2.44 7.31 16.06
CA LEU A 22 1.57 8.48 16.03
C LEU A 22 0.31 8.27 15.18
N ALA A 23 0.13 7.07 14.61
CA ALA A 23 -1.03 6.83 13.78
C ALA A 23 -2.35 6.87 14.59
N SER A 24 -3.28 7.74 14.19
CA SER A 24 -4.66 7.95 14.64
C SER A 24 -5.59 6.75 14.51
N TYR A 25 -5.22 5.74 13.72
CA TYR A 25 -5.97 4.49 13.61
C TYR A 25 -5.06 3.30 13.33
N ARG A 26 -5.63 2.10 13.48
CA ARG A 26 -5.05 0.82 13.11
C ARG A 26 -6.07 0.06 12.25
N PRO A 27 -5.64 -0.65 11.20
CA PRO A 27 -6.56 -1.50 10.45
C PRO A 27 -7.10 -2.59 11.37
N GLU A 28 -8.42 -2.71 11.46
CA GLU A 28 -9.11 -3.76 12.23
C GLU A 28 -9.45 -4.99 11.38
N VAL A 29 -9.33 -4.85 10.06
CA VAL A 29 -9.61 -5.88 9.06
C VAL A 29 -8.39 -6.07 8.18
N GLU A 30 -8.32 -7.23 7.55
CA GLU A 30 -7.28 -7.54 6.57
C GLU A 30 -7.31 -6.55 5.40
N GLY A 31 -6.12 -6.14 4.94
CA GLY A 31 -5.94 -5.28 3.77
C GLY A 31 -4.78 -5.72 2.90
N SER A 32 -4.53 -7.03 2.83
CA SER A 32 -3.40 -7.62 2.10
C SER A 32 -3.52 -7.45 0.58
N VAL A 33 -2.40 -7.56 -0.14
CA VAL A 33 -2.39 -7.53 -1.60
C VAL A 33 -3.14 -8.73 -2.19
N GLU A 34 -3.11 -9.87 -1.50
CA GLU A 34 -3.83 -11.09 -1.86
C GLU A 34 -5.35 -10.87 -1.78
N LEU A 35 -5.83 -10.23 -0.70
CA LEU A 35 -7.24 -9.90 -0.54
C LEU A 35 -7.70 -8.90 -1.60
N LEU A 36 -6.90 -7.87 -1.88
CA LEU A 36 -7.21 -6.92 -2.95
C LEU A 36 -7.34 -7.63 -4.30
N ARG A 37 -6.42 -8.54 -4.62
CA ARG A 37 -6.45 -9.30 -5.88
C ARG A 37 -7.72 -10.14 -6.01
N LEU A 38 -8.11 -10.82 -4.93
CA LEU A 38 -9.34 -11.61 -4.88
C LEU A 38 -10.57 -10.74 -5.13
N GLN A 39 -10.68 -9.61 -4.44
CA GLN A 39 -11.80 -8.68 -4.57
C GLN A 39 -11.87 -8.05 -5.97
N MET A 40 -10.72 -7.73 -6.56
CA MET A 40 -10.64 -7.25 -7.93
C MET A 40 -11.16 -8.29 -8.94
N ASP A 41 -10.80 -9.56 -8.76
CA ASP A 41 -11.28 -10.65 -9.63
C ASP A 41 -12.81 -10.82 -9.54
N GLU A 42 -13.37 -10.73 -8.33
CA GLU A 42 -14.83 -10.78 -8.13
C GLU A 42 -15.56 -9.56 -8.71
N ALA A 43 -14.96 -8.37 -8.61
CA ALA A 43 -15.54 -7.11 -9.09
C ALA A 43 -15.31 -6.84 -10.59
N GLY A 44 -14.45 -7.63 -11.25
CA GLY A 44 -14.06 -7.40 -12.65
C GLY A 44 -13.14 -6.20 -12.85
N VAL A 45 -12.29 -5.88 -11.86
CA VAL A 45 -11.28 -4.81 -11.94
C VAL A 45 -9.96 -5.37 -12.47
N ASP A 46 -9.41 -4.78 -13.53
CA ASP A 46 -8.22 -5.30 -14.22
C ASP A 46 -6.91 -4.85 -13.57
N ARG A 47 -6.86 -3.63 -13.00
CA ARG A 47 -5.66 -3.03 -12.41
C ARG A 47 -6.00 -2.14 -11.22
N ALA A 48 -5.04 -1.92 -10.33
CA ALA A 48 -5.19 -1.04 -9.20
C ALA A 48 -4.01 -0.06 -9.05
N LEU A 49 -4.30 1.13 -8.54
CA LEU A 49 -3.34 2.03 -7.93
C LEU A 49 -3.59 2.04 -6.42
N THR A 50 -2.63 1.52 -5.65
CA THR A 50 -2.66 1.67 -4.20
C THR A 50 -1.92 2.94 -3.80
N ILE A 51 -2.49 3.69 -2.87
CA ILE A 51 -1.86 4.85 -2.25
C ILE A 51 -1.44 4.43 -0.84
N SER A 52 -0.16 4.59 -0.50
CA SER A 52 0.34 4.27 0.83
C SER A 52 -0.45 5.03 1.90
N PRO A 53 -1.18 4.32 2.80
CA PRO A 53 -2.06 4.98 3.73
C PRO A 53 -1.26 5.61 4.88
N TRP A 54 -1.83 6.63 5.47
CA TRP A 54 -1.18 7.44 6.49
C TRP A 54 -0.65 6.64 7.72
N PRO A 55 -1.22 5.50 8.15
CA PRO A 55 -0.64 4.71 9.24
C PRO A 55 0.78 4.20 9.01
N TYR A 56 1.25 4.11 7.76
CA TYR A 56 2.64 3.77 7.46
C TYR A 56 3.54 5.00 7.27
N ARG A 57 2.94 6.19 7.19
CA ARG A 57 3.62 7.48 7.04
C ARG A 57 4.69 7.47 5.94
N TRP A 58 5.97 7.35 6.29
CA TRP A 58 7.10 7.35 5.37
C TRP A 58 7.70 5.95 5.15
N ASP A 59 7.24 4.94 5.89
CA ASP A 59 7.66 3.56 5.73
C ASP A 59 6.91 2.91 4.56
N MET A 60 7.58 2.84 3.41
CA MET A 60 7.02 2.24 2.20
C MET A 60 7.47 0.77 2.02
N SER A 61 8.09 0.15 3.03
CA SER A 61 8.70 -1.18 2.90
C SER A 61 7.71 -2.24 2.43
N TYR A 62 6.49 -2.30 2.99
CA TYR A 62 5.50 -3.30 2.59
C TYR A 62 5.17 -3.23 1.10
N VAL A 63 4.79 -2.05 0.61
CA VAL A 63 4.40 -1.88 -0.79
C VAL A 63 5.58 -2.06 -1.75
N LEU A 64 6.80 -1.72 -1.34
CA LEU A 64 8.01 -1.95 -2.13
C LEU A 64 8.42 -3.42 -2.19
N ASP A 65 8.20 -4.18 -1.11
CA ASP A 65 8.50 -5.61 -1.05
C ASP A 65 7.55 -6.43 -1.94
N ILE A 66 6.26 -6.09 -2.00
CA ILE A 66 5.27 -6.84 -2.80
C ILE A 66 5.24 -6.44 -4.28
N LEU A 67 5.65 -5.21 -4.62
CA LEU A 67 5.47 -4.66 -5.97
C LEU A 67 6.15 -5.49 -7.07
N PRO A 68 7.38 -6.03 -6.91
CA PRO A 68 8.04 -6.81 -7.95
C PRO A 68 7.19 -7.96 -8.49
N GLU A 69 6.46 -8.65 -7.62
CA GLU A 69 5.61 -9.80 -7.97
C GLU A 69 4.25 -9.38 -8.51
N ASN A 70 3.80 -8.16 -8.20
CA ASN A 70 2.45 -7.68 -8.51
C ASN A 70 2.40 -6.60 -9.61
N ARG A 71 3.56 -6.18 -10.14
CA ARG A 71 3.70 -5.06 -11.10
C ARG A 71 2.94 -5.21 -12.41
N ASN A 72 2.49 -6.42 -12.75
CA ASN A 72 1.68 -6.65 -13.95
C ASN A 72 0.26 -6.07 -13.81
N TRP A 73 -0.26 -5.89 -12.58
CA TRP A 73 -1.60 -5.36 -12.32
C TRP A 73 -1.65 -4.22 -11.28
N LEU A 74 -0.63 -4.09 -10.43
CA LEU A 74 -0.56 -3.08 -9.37
C LEU A 74 0.43 -1.96 -9.70
N ALA A 75 0.01 -0.73 -9.43
CA ALA A 75 0.89 0.44 -9.28
C ALA A 75 0.79 0.96 -7.83
N VAL A 76 1.83 1.65 -7.37
CA VAL A 76 1.92 2.18 -6.01
C VAL A 76 2.23 3.67 -6.04
N GLY A 77 1.39 4.47 -5.40
CA GLY A 77 1.67 5.86 -5.02
C GLY A 77 2.29 5.88 -3.63
N VAL A 78 3.55 6.29 -3.54
CA VAL A 78 4.29 6.36 -2.27
C VAL A 78 4.32 7.76 -1.70
N LEU A 79 4.50 7.84 -0.38
CA LEU A 79 4.80 9.07 0.33
C LEU A 79 6.31 9.17 0.52
N VAL A 80 6.85 10.37 0.35
CA VAL A 80 8.27 10.69 0.59
C VAL A 80 8.32 11.75 1.67
N ASP A 81 9.21 11.59 2.64
CA ASP A 81 9.40 12.60 3.69
C ASP A 81 10.01 13.87 3.08
N PRO A 82 9.25 14.98 3.02
CA PRO A 82 9.75 16.23 2.43
C PRO A 82 10.85 16.89 3.28
N PHE A 83 11.07 16.41 4.51
CA PHE A 83 12.10 16.92 5.41
C PHE A 83 13.28 15.94 5.58
N SER A 84 13.32 14.87 4.77
CA SER A 84 14.45 13.94 4.78
C SER A 84 15.75 14.69 4.46
N PRO A 85 16.83 14.50 5.25
CA PRO A 85 18.14 15.08 4.93
C PRO A 85 18.75 14.52 3.64
N ASP A 86 18.27 13.35 3.19
CA ASP A 86 18.67 12.70 1.95
C ASP A 86 17.71 13.01 0.78
N GLY A 87 16.78 13.96 0.97
CA GLY A 87 15.84 14.39 -0.07
C GLY A 87 16.54 15.17 -1.21
N PRO A 88 15.89 15.27 -2.38
CA PRO A 88 16.39 16.12 -3.48
C PRO A 88 16.29 17.62 -3.12
N ASP A 89 17.24 18.42 -3.61
CA ASP A 89 17.24 19.89 -3.52
C ASP A 89 16.10 20.55 -4.32
#